data_AF-A0A397TRK6-F1
#
_entry.id   AF-A0A397TRK6-F1
#
_cell.length_a   1.000
_cell.length_b   1.000
_cell.length_c   1.000
_cell.angle_alpha   90.00
_cell.angle_beta   90.00
_cell.angle_gamma   90.00
#
_symmetry.space_group_name_H-M   'P 1'
#
loop_
_entity.id
_entity.type
_entity.pdbx_description
1 polymer ?
#
loop_
_entity_poly.entity_id
_entity_poly.type
_entity_poly.pdbx_seq_one_letter_code
_entity_poly.pdbx_strand_id
1 'polypeptide(L)'
;MNQHLLKFILKNMDGWKTGLKKVYLPNIIFRLIRTPSLPPNKVAFRIPTNINKLDIKDYLTHIYKLDIVDVRTMVYAAESQTNLGKYRPSYKKAIVTLGDDFNYPPKPFELKYSDAELFRENRKIQLRKLAGWKPRPIRMIVKQEENYKLKEENEKQIKEKNSKVEKSEVN
;
A
#
# COMPACT_ATOMS: atom_id res chain seq x y z
N MET A 1 -2.88 -7.31 39.51
CA MET A 1 -3.03 -7.80 38.12
C MET A 1 -4.51 -7.74 37.76
N ASN A 2 -4.91 -6.92 36.78
CA ASN A 2 -6.32 -6.54 36.56
C ASN A 2 -7.17 -7.76 36.15
N GLN A 3 -8.14 -8.15 37.00
CA GLN A 3 -9.05 -9.26 36.72
C GLN A 3 -9.88 -9.04 35.43
N HIS A 4 -10.08 -7.78 35.03
CA HIS A 4 -10.76 -7.42 33.79
C HIS A 4 -9.96 -7.79 32.52
N LEU A 5 -8.64 -7.61 32.55
CA LEU A 5 -7.74 -8.01 31.46
C LEU A 5 -7.66 -9.55 31.34
N LEU A 6 -7.63 -10.23 32.49
CA LEU A 6 -7.60 -11.69 32.55
C LEU A 6 -8.93 -12.31 32.07
N LYS A 7 -10.08 -11.71 32.44
CA LYS A 7 -11.39 -12.09 31.89
C LYS A 7 -11.51 -11.80 30.39
N PHE A 8 -10.94 -10.72 29.87
CA PHE A 8 -10.95 -10.43 28.43
C PHE A 8 -10.10 -11.44 27.63
N ILE A 9 -8.93 -11.80 28.16
CA ILE A 9 -8.06 -12.83 27.56
C ILE A 9 -8.72 -14.22 27.59
N LEU A 10 -9.38 -14.58 28.69
CA LEU A 10 -10.04 -15.89 28.84
C LEU A 10 -11.36 -15.98 28.05
N LYS A 11 -12.14 -14.90 27.96
CA LYS A 11 -13.45 -14.90 27.28
C LYS A 11 -13.35 -15.02 25.75
N ASN A 12 -12.23 -14.63 25.15
CA ASN A 12 -12.01 -14.72 23.70
C ASN A 12 -11.54 -16.11 23.22
N MET A 13 -11.45 -17.11 24.10
CA MET A 13 -11.11 -18.49 23.72
C MET A 13 -12.34 -19.37 23.43
N ASP A 14 -13.55 -18.92 23.75
CA ASP A 14 -14.75 -19.80 23.79
C ASP A 14 -15.60 -19.81 22.51
N GLY A 15 -15.09 -19.30 21.37
CA GLY A 15 -15.88 -19.20 20.14
C GLY A 15 -15.64 -20.31 19.11
N TRP A 16 -14.49 -20.99 19.12
CA TRP A 16 -14.12 -21.91 18.05
C TRP A 16 -12.98 -22.87 18.46
N LYS A 17 -12.98 -24.08 17.88
CA LYS A 17 -12.01 -25.13 18.23
C LYS A 17 -10.64 -24.84 17.58
N THR A 18 -9.59 -24.81 18.41
CA THR A 18 -8.19 -24.72 17.95
C THR A 18 -7.71 -26.05 17.37
N GLY A 19 -6.73 -26.01 16.47
CA GLY A 19 -6.11 -27.22 15.93
C GLY A 19 -5.32 -28.00 16.99
N LEU A 20 -5.22 -29.32 16.82
CA LEU A 20 -4.41 -30.18 17.70
C LEU A 20 -2.90 -30.00 17.48
N LYS A 21 -2.51 -29.65 16.25
CA LYS A 21 -1.11 -29.50 15.86
C LYS A 21 -0.59 -28.14 16.33
N LYS A 22 0.30 -28.15 17.33
CA LYS A 22 0.97 -26.96 17.83
C LYS A 22 2.15 -26.58 16.93
N VAL A 23 2.17 -25.34 16.47
CA VAL A 23 3.29 -24.77 15.71
C VAL A 23 3.90 -23.65 16.55
N TYR A 24 5.09 -23.88 17.10
CA TYR A 24 5.73 -22.93 18.02
C TYR A 24 6.42 -21.77 17.29
N LEU A 25 6.99 -22.04 16.11
CA LEU A 25 7.79 -21.08 15.33
C LEU A 25 7.29 -21.01 13.88
N PRO A 26 6.18 -20.30 13.61
CA PRO A 26 5.64 -20.20 12.26
C PRO A 26 6.52 -19.31 11.36
N ASN A 27 7.05 -19.88 10.29
CA ASN A 27 7.76 -19.12 9.23
C ASN A 27 6.79 -18.70 8.13
N ILE A 28 5.95 -17.69 8.39
CA ILE A 28 4.90 -17.24 7.47
C ILE A 28 4.90 -15.71 7.42
N ILE A 29 4.73 -15.17 6.21
CA ILE A 29 4.67 -13.72 5.98
C ILE A 29 3.24 -13.31 5.67
N PHE A 30 2.64 -12.53 6.56
CA PHE A 30 1.34 -11.88 6.33
C PHE A 30 1.60 -10.43 5.93
N ARG A 31 1.10 -10.03 4.75
CA ARG A 31 1.26 -8.66 4.26
C ARG A 31 -0.08 -7.95 4.23
N LEU A 32 -0.25 -6.98 5.11
CA LEU A 32 -1.45 -6.13 5.15
C LEU A 32 -1.53 -5.28 3.86
N ILE A 33 -2.69 -5.28 3.20
CA ILE A 33 -2.93 -4.53 1.96
C ILE A 33 -3.99 -3.47 2.20
N ARG A 34 -3.59 -2.21 2.00
CA ARG A 34 -4.53 -1.09 2.00
C ARG A 34 -5.56 -1.26 0.88
N THR A 35 -6.82 -1.42 1.25
CA THR A 35 -7.91 -1.60 0.28
C THR A 35 -9.10 -0.69 0.65
N PRO A 36 -9.16 0.53 0.11
CA PRO A 36 -10.21 1.50 0.46
C PRO A 36 -11.61 1.10 -0.02
N SER A 37 -11.70 0.11 -0.91
CA SER A 37 -12.97 -0.42 -1.42
C SER A 37 -13.67 -1.37 -0.43
N LEU A 38 -12.97 -1.86 0.60
CA LEU A 38 -13.60 -2.73 1.60
C LEU A 38 -14.23 -1.90 2.72
N PRO A 39 -15.30 -2.41 3.35
CA PRO A 39 -15.83 -1.87 4.60
C PRO A 39 -14.75 -1.73 5.70
N PRO A 40 -14.91 -0.82 6.66
CA PRO A 40 -13.89 -0.55 7.70
C PRO A 40 -13.59 -1.73 8.61
N ASN A 41 -14.57 -2.62 8.84
CA ASN A 41 -14.36 -3.87 9.59
C ASN A 41 -13.64 -4.97 8.78
N LYS A 42 -13.41 -4.78 7.48
CA LYS A 42 -12.78 -5.79 6.62
C LYS A 42 -11.38 -5.40 6.21
N VAL A 43 -10.45 -6.29 6.51
CA VAL A 43 -9.03 -6.11 6.23
C VAL A 43 -8.54 -7.16 5.25
N ALA A 44 -7.69 -6.76 4.30
CA ALA A 44 -7.12 -7.65 3.30
C ALA A 44 -5.64 -7.94 3.57
N PHE A 45 -5.27 -9.20 3.50
CA PHE A 45 -3.88 -9.68 3.61
C PHE A 45 -3.45 -10.42 2.34
N ARG A 46 -2.18 -10.26 1.96
CA ARG A 46 -1.48 -11.17 1.05
C ARG A 46 -0.78 -12.24 1.88
N ILE A 47 -1.01 -13.49 1.51
CA ILE A 47 -0.55 -14.67 2.27
C ILE A 47 0.01 -15.69 1.27
N PRO A 48 0.95 -16.55 1.70
CA PRO A 48 1.34 -17.74 0.96
C PRO A 48 0.15 -18.65 0.59
N THR A 49 0.28 -19.38 -0.52
CA THR A 49 -0.78 -20.22 -1.08
C THR A 49 -1.06 -21.50 -0.28
N ASN A 50 -0.13 -21.94 0.56
CA ASN A 50 -0.24 -23.13 1.41
C ASN A 50 -1.09 -22.95 2.67
N ILE A 51 -1.42 -21.71 3.07
CA ILE A 51 -2.13 -21.44 4.33
C ILE A 51 -3.64 -21.63 4.23
N ASN A 52 -4.27 -22.30 5.20
CA ASN A 52 -5.71 -22.50 5.24
C ASN A 52 -6.47 -21.37 5.97
N LYS A 53 -7.80 -21.28 5.81
CA LYS A 53 -8.65 -20.29 6.49
C LYS A 53 -8.60 -20.41 8.01
N LEU A 54 -8.57 -21.65 8.52
CA LEU A 54 -8.50 -21.94 9.95
C LEU A 54 -7.17 -21.46 10.54
N ASP A 55 -6.06 -21.73 9.84
CA ASP A 55 -4.72 -21.29 10.24
C ASP A 55 -4.62 -19.76 10.27
N ILE A 56 -5.30 -19.06 9.35
CA ILE A 56 -5.33 -17.58 9.34
C ILE A 56 -6.02 -17.05 10.60
N LYS A 57 -7.19 -17.60 10.93
CA LYS A 57 -7.93 -17.22 12.13
C LYS A 57 -7.07 -17.49 13.38
N ASP A 58 -6.48 -18.68 13.45
CA ASP A 58 -5.59 -19.09 14.55
C ASP A 58 -4.38 -18.18 14.72
N TYR A 59 -3.68 -17.91 13.62
CA TYR A 59 -2.48 -17.10 13.62
C TYR A 59 -2.76 -15.66 14.07
N LEU A 60 -3.78 -15.02 13.50
CA LEU A 60 -4.12 -13.64 13.82
C LEU A 60 -4.70 -13.49 15.23
N THR A 61 -5.51 -14.43 15.70
CA THR A 61 -6.05 -14.41 17.08
C THR A 61 -4.96 -14.71 18.12
N HIS A 62 -4.06 -15.66 17.88
CA HIS A 62 -3.04 -16.00 18.89
C HIS A 62 -1.84 -15.05 18.91
N ILE A 63 -1.36 -14.60 17.75
CA ILE A 63 -0.16 -13.75 17.67
C ILE A 63 -0.53 -12.28 17.79
N TYR A 64 -1.52 -11.82 17.03
CA TYR A 64 -1.91 -10.40 16.99
C TYR A 64 -3.07 -10.04 17.93
N LYS A 65 -3.66 -11.03 18.62
CA LYS A 65 -4.78 -10.83 19.56
C LYS A 65 -5.99 -10.16 18.93
N LEU A 66 -6.23 -10.43 17.65
CA LEU A 66 -7.38 -9.89 16.92
C LEU A 66 -8.63 -10.75 17.14
N ASP A 67 -9.76 -10.07 17.35
CA ASP A 67 -11.08 -10.70 17.29
C ASP A 67 -11.54 -10.82 15.83
N ILE A 68 -11.80 -12.06 15.40
CA ILE A 68 -12.07 -12.39 14.00
C ILE A 68 -13.39 -13.15 13.89
N VAL A 69 -14.30 -12.52 13.15
CA VAL A 69 -15.64 -13.06 12.88
C VAL A 69 -15.58 -14.07 11.73
N ASP A 70 -15.07 -13.67 10.57
CA ASP A 70 -15.06 -14.48 9.33
C ASP A 70 -13.76 -14.29 8.54
N VAL A 71 -13.33 -15.33 7.83
CA VAL A 71 -12.16 -15.33 6.96
C VAL A 71 -12.52 -15.86 5.58
N ARG A 72 -12.35 -15.02 4.56
CA ARG A 72 -12.56 -15.36 3.15
C ARG A 72 -11.24 -15.35 2.41
N THR A 73 -10.98 -16.38 1.62
CA THR A 73 -9.71 -16.51 0.88
C THR A 73 -9.97 -16.69 -0.60
N MET A 74 -9.14 -16.08 -1.43
CA MET A 74 -9.15 -16.22 -2.88
C MET A 74 -7.71 -16.45 -3.33
N VAL A 75 -7.49 -17.44 -4.20
CA VAL A 75 -6.17 -17.68 -4.80
C VAL A 75 -6.09 -16.89 -6.10
N TYR A 76 -5.09 -16.01 -6.19
CA TYR A 76 -4.76 -15.28 -7.41
C TYR A 76 -3.66 -16.04 -8.14
N ALA A 77 -4.02 -16.61 -9.29
CA ALA A 77 -3.07 -17.25 -10.17
C ALA A 77 -2.04 -16.24 -10.69
N ALA A 78 -0.83 -16.74 -10.93
CA ALA A 78 0.16 -16.03 -11.72
C ALA A 78 -0.36 -15.85 -13.14
N GLU A 79 -0.27 -14.63 -13.69
CA GLU A 79 -0.41 -14.47 -15.14
C GLU A 79 0.83 -15.10 -15.80
N SER A 80 0.59 -16.06 -16.72
CA SER A 80 1.65 -16.69 -17.50
C SER A 80 2.19 -15.70 -18.54
N GLN A 81 3.50 -15.67 -18.65
CA GLN A 81 4.38 -14.96 -19.59
C GLN A 81 3.79 -13.90 -20.54
N THR A 82 4.34 -12.68 -20.43
CA THR A 82 4.65 -11.84 -21.60
C THR A 82 6.13 -12.03 -21.94
N ASN A 83 6.45 -12.65 -23.10
CA ASN A 83 7.71 -12.71 -23.92
C ASN A 83 9.13 -12.52 -23.31
N LEU A 84 9.32 -12.28 -22.00
CA LEU A 84 10.57 -11.85 -21.35
C LEU A 84 10.91 -12.69 -20.10
N GLY A 85 10.29 -13.86 -19.92
CA GLY A 85 10.67 -14.82 -18.87
C GLY A 85 10.43 -14.39 -17.41
N LYS A 86 9.73 -13.27 -17.15
CA LYS A 86 9.44 -12.80 -15.79
C LYS A 86 8.17 -13.46 -15.25
N TYR A 87 8.33 -14.42 -14.35
CA TYR A 87 7.21 -15.05 -13.62
C TYR A 87 6.79 -14.19 -12.44
N ARG A 88 5.49 -13.87 -12.34
CA ARG A 88 4.92 -13.28 -11.12
C ARG A 88 4.41 -14.43 -10.24
N PRO A 89 4.88 -14.59 -9.00
CA PRO A 89 4.40 -15.67 -8.15
C PRO A 89 2.91 -15.50 -7.84
N SER A 90 2.20 -16.62 -7.86
CA SER A 90 0.82 -16.69 -7.36
C SER A 90 0.77 -16.31 -5.89
N TYR A 91 -0.39 -15.83 -5.44
CA TYR A 91 -0.57 -15.45 -4.05
C TYR A 91 -2.00 -15.70 -3.60
N LYS A 92 -2.17 -15.90 -2.30
CA LYS A 92 -3.50 -15.97 -1.71
C LYS A 92 -3.83 -14.60 -1.13
N LYS A 93 -5.04 -14.11 -1.40
CA LYS A 93 -5.62 -12.95 -0.73
C LYS A 93 -6.58 -13.46 0.33
N ALA A 94 -6.42 -13.01 1.56
CA ALA A 94 -7.39 -13.23 2.62
C ALA A 94 -8.08 -11.93 2.95
N ILE A 95 -9.40 -11.95 3.04
CA ILE A 95 -10.25 -10.88 3.55
C ILE A 95 -10.75 -11.36 4.90
N VAL A 96 -10.36 -10.65 5.94
CA VAL A 96 -10.68 -10.96 7.33
C VAL A 96 -11.70 -9.93 7.80
N THR A 97 -12.80 -10.41 8.38
CA THR A 97 -13.80 -9.56 9.03
C THR A 97 -13.44 -9.51 10.51
N LEU A 98 -13.06 -8.32 10.97
CA LEU A 98 -12.73 -8.03 12.36
C LEU A 98 -14.00 -7.78 13.18
N GLY A 99 -13.91 -7.97 14.49
CA GLY A 99 -14.94 -7.53 15.44
C GLY A 99 -15.04 -6.00 15.52
N ASP A 100 -13.88 -5.33 15.50
CA ASP A 100 -13.76 -3.87 15.55
C ASP A 100 -13.42 -3.26 14.17
N ASP A 101 -13.78 -1.99 13.98
CA ASP A 101 -13.44 -1.24 12.77
C ASP A 101 -11.95 -0.83 12.75
N PHE A 102 -11.34 -0.92 11.57
CA PHE A 102 -9.95 -0.51 11.36
C PHE A 102 -9.83 0.48 10.20
N ASN A 103 -9.42 1.72 10.51
CA ASN A 103 -9.10 2.71 9.49
C ASN A 103 -7.59 2.89 9.34
N TYR A 104 -7.12 2.90 8.10
CA TYR A 104 -5.71 3.08 7.83
C TYR A 104 -5.28 4.55 8.05
N PRO A 105 -4.07 4.80 8.58
CA PRO A 105 -3.57 6.18 8.74
C PRO A 105 -3.52 6.89 7.39
N PRO A 106 -3.70 8.23 7.33
CA PRO A 106 -3.58 8.96 6.08
C PRO A 106 -2.19 8.78 5.48
N LYS A 107 -2.10 8.88 4.14
CA LYS A 107 -0.80 8.87 3.48
C LYS A 107 -0.02 10.13 3.91
N PRO A 108 1.28 10.03 4.27
CA PRO A 108 2.07 11.21 4.61
C PRO A 108 2.15 12.18 3.42
N PHE A 109 2.12 13.49 3.71
CA PHE A 109 2.14 14.59 2.73
C PHE A 109 3.52 14.75 2.07
N GLU A 110 4.58 14.77 2.88
CA GLU A 110 5.96 14.80 2.41
C GLU A 110 6.55 13.40 2.46
N LEU A 111 6.64 12.76 1.29
CA LEU A 111 7.51 11.61 1.12
C LEU A 111 8.94 12.13 0.95
N LYS A 112 9.56 12.62 2.02
CA LYS A 112 11.02 12.80 2.06
C LYS A 112 11.63 11.42 1.78
N TYR A 113 12.07 11.19 0.55
CA TYR A 113 12.63 9.93 0.04
C TYR A 113 11.65 8.75 -0.13
N SER A 114 10.56 8.89 -0.88
CA SER A 114 9.96 7.67 -1.44
C SER A 114 10.64 7.28 -2.75
N ASP A 115 11.23 6.09 -2.77
CA ASP A 115 11.56 5.40 -4.00
C ASP A 115 10.37 5.35 -4.97
N ALA A 116 9.12 5.56 -4.52
CA ALA A 116 7.93 5.53 -5.34
C ALA A 116 7.90 6.57 -6.47
N GLU A 117 8.40 7.79 -6.26
CA GLU A 117 8.48 8.80 -7.33
C GLU A 117 9.57 8.44 -8.34
N LEU A 118 10.77 8.11 -7.86
CA LEU A 118 11.86 7.58 -8.67
C LEU A 118 11.44 6.32 -9.43
N PHE A 119 10.69 5.40 -8.81
CA PHE A 119 10.14 4.19 -9.43
C PHE A 119 9.11 4.55 -10.50
N ARG A 120 8.26 5.56 -10.27
CA ARG A 120 7.30 6.04 -11.28
C ARG A 120 8.04 6.65 -12.47
N GLU A 121 9.04 7.48 -12.22
CA GLU A 121 9.86 8.10 -13.27
C GLU A 121 10.66 7.06 -14.04
N ASN A 122 11.37 6.17 -13.35
CA ASN A 122 12.09 5.04 -13.94
C ASN A 122 11.16 4.14 -14.76
N ARG A 123 9.94 3.86 -14.27
CA ARG A 123 8.92 3.12 -15.02
C ARG A 123 8.49 3.89 -16.27
N LYS A 124 8.22 5.19 -16.18
CA LYS A 124 7.89 6.03 -17.34
C LYS A 124 9.03 6.01 -18.36
N ILE A 125 10.28 6.14 -17.92
CA ILE A 125 11.48 6.08 -18.77
C ILE A 125 11.57 4.72 -19.46
N GLN A 126 11.40 3.61 -18.72
CA GLN A 126 11.40 2.25 -19.27
C GLN A 126 10.28 2.06 -20.30
N LEU A 127 9.06 2.51 -20.01
CA LEU A 127 7.92 2.46 -20.93
C LEU A 127 8.19 3.30 -22.20
N ARG A 128 8.81 4.48 -22.07
CA ARG A 128 9.24 5.30 -23.22
C ARG A 128 10.28 4.57 -24.09
N LYS A 129 11.25 3.88 -23.48
CA LYS A 129 12.25 3.06 -24.19
C LYS A 129 11.61 1.86 -24.92
N LEU A 130 10.60 1.23 -24.31
CA LEU A 130 9.87 0.09 -24.86
C LEU A 130 8.90 0.47 -26.00
N ALA A 131 8.42 1.72 -26.06
CA ALA A 131 7.46 2.17 -27.09
C ALA A 131 8.04 2.29 -28.51
N GLY A 132 9.30 1.90 -28.72
CA GLY A 132 10.00 1.93 -30.01
C GLY A 132 10.44 3.34 -30.44
N TRP A 133 11.18 3.41 -31.54
CA TRP A 133 11.61 4.66 -32.18
C TRP A 133 10.43 5.29 -32.93
N LYS A 134 9.47 5.87 -32.21
CA LYS A 134 8.55 6.84 -32.81
C LYS A 134 9.32 8.16 -32.90
N PRO A 135 9.54 8.77 -34.09
CA PRO A 135 10.08 10.11 -34.14
C PRO A 135 9.15 11.00 -33.33
N ARG A 136 9.71 11.80 -32.41
CA ARG A 136 8.91 12.80 -31.70
C ARG A 136 8.30 13.70 -32.77
N PRO A 137 6.98 13.95 -32.80
CA PRO A 137 6.53 15.17 -33.45
C PRO A 137 7.24 16.31 -32.71
N ILE A 138 7.92 17.18 -33.45
CA ILE A 138 8.75 18.31 -32.97
C ILE A 138 8.08 19.10 -31.83
N ARG A 139 6.74 19.10 -31.81
CA ARG A 139 5.84 19.72 -30.84
C ARG A 139 6.12 19.46 -29.34
N MET A 140 6.69 18.31 -28.94
CA MET A 140 6.94 18.06 -27.50
C MET A 140 8.19 18.76 -26.95
N ILE A 141 9.21 19.02 -27.78
CA ILE A 141 10.43 19.74 -27.36
C ILE A 141 10.08 21.22 -27.20
N VAL A 142 9.37 21.78 -28.20
CA VAL A 142 8.85 23.16 -28.17
C VAL A 142 8.00 23.40 -26.93
N LYS A 143 7.11 22.46 -26.58
CA LYS A 143 6.28 22.56 -25.36
C LYS A 143 7.08 22.48 -24.06
N GLN A 144 8.23 21.80 -24.03
CA GLN A 144 9.11 21.80 -22.86
C GLN A 144 9.79 23.16 -22.69
N GLU A 145 10.34 23.72 -23.76
CA GLU A 145 10.96 25.06 -23.75
C GLU A 145 9.97 26.15 -23.36
N GLU A 146 8.76 26.11 -23.92
CA GLU A 146 7.65 27.02 -23.54
C GLU A 146 7.31 26.89 -22.04
N ASN A 147 7.22 25.64 -21.53
CA ASN A 147 6.95 25.40 -20.12
C ASN A 147 8.10 25.87 -19.21
N TYR A 148 9.35 25.75 -19.63
CA TYR A 148 10.51 26.26 -18.87
C TYR A 148 10.51 27.80 -18.85
N LYS A 149 10.27 28.45 -19.99
CA LYS A 149 10.15 29.91 -20.07
C LYS A 149 9.02 30.44 -19.20
N LEU A 150 7.85 29.80 -19.26
CA LEU A 150 6.68 30.17 -18.44
C LEU A 150 6.96 29.99 -16.94
N LYS A 151 7.73 28.96 -16.57
CA LYS A 151 8.16 28.73 -15.19
C LYS A 151 9.11 29.83 -14.71
N GLU A 152 10.11 30.20 -15.51
CA GLU A 152 11.03 31.29 -15.20
C GLU A 152 10.31 32.64 -15.06
N GLU A 153 9.35 32.93 -15.94
CA GLU A 153 8.53 34.14 -15.86
C GLU A 153 7.67 34.19 -14.58
N ASN A 154 7.03 33.08 -14.22
CA ASN A 154 6.26 32.99 -12.99
C ASN A 154 7.15 33.17 -11.74
N GLU A 155 8.35 32.58 -11.74
CA GLU A 155 9.33 32.76 -10.65
C GLU A 155 9.81 34.23 -10.54
N LYS A 156 10.00 34.93 -11.66
CA LYS A 156 10.31 36.37 -11.68
C LYS A 156 9.17 37.21 -11.11
N GLN A 157 7.93 36.94 -11.53
CA GLN A 157 6.75 37.65 -11.03
C GLN A 157 6.54 37.45 -9.52
N ILE A 158 6.80 36.24 -9.00
CA ILE A 158 6.73 35.95 -7.57
C ILE A 158 7.80 36.75 -6.80
N LYS A 159 9.05 36.77 -7.29
CA LYS A 159 10.12 37.58 -6.66
C LYS A 159 9.79 39.07 -6.66
N GLU A 160 9.25 39.58 -7.76
CA GLU A 160 8.88 40.99 -7.87
C GLU A 160 7.74 41.36 -6.91
N LYS A 161 6.72 40.50 -6.80
CA LYS A 161 5.64 40.66 -5.80
C LYS A 161 6.19 40.65 -4.38
N ASN A 162 7.05 39.70 -4.03
CA ASN A 162 7.62 39.62 -2.68
C ASN A 162 8.47 40.86 -2.34
N SER A 163 9.28 41.35 -3.27
CA SER A 163 10.07 42.58 -3.07
C SER A 163 9.23 43.86 -2.96
N LYS A 164 8.02 43.89 -3.57
CA LYS A 164 7.07 45.00 -3.42
C LYS A 164 6.37 44.96 -2.07
N VAL A 165 6.05 43.76 -1.58
CA VAL A 165 5.46 43.54 -0.24
C VAL A 165 6.48 43.95 0.85
N GLU A 166 7.74 43.53 0.73
CA GLU A 166 8.80 43.92 1.67
C GLU A 166 9.04 45.44 1.70
N LYS A 167 8.93 46.13 0.56
CA LYS A 167 9.06 47.60 0.50
C LYS A 167 7.86 48.36 1.07
N SER A 168 6.67 47.75 1.07
CA SER A 168 5.48 48.33 1.71
C SER A 168 5.41 48.09 3.21
N GLU A 169 6.18 47.14 3.75
CA GLU A 169 6.23 46.85 5.19
C GLU A 169 7.32 47.66 5.93
N VAL A 170 8.23 48.31 5.20
CA VAL A 170 9.36 49.09 5.74
C VAL A 170 9.06 50.62 5.77
N ASN A 171 7.95 51.06 5.17
CA ASN A 171 7.43 52.44 5.23
C ASN A 171 6.18 52.51 6.11
#